data_AF-A0A382Y3P5-F1
#
_entry.id   AF-A0A382Y3P5-F1
#
_cell.length_a   1.000
_cell.length_b   1.000
_cell.length_c   1.000
_cell.angle_alpha   90.00
_cell.angle_beta   90.00
_cell.angle_gamma   90.00
#
_symmetry.space_group_name_H-M   'P 1'
#
loop_
_entity.id
_entity.type
_entity.pdbx_description
1 polymer ?
#
loop_
_entity_poly.entity_id
_entity_poly.type
_entity_poly.pdbx_seq_one_letter_code
_entity_poly.pdbx_strand_id
1 'polypeptide(L)'
;YAPNFLGHPDNYVKANPLVTPAHIVPEWYFLPFYAILRAVPDILFIDAKLAGVMAMFASILLLFALPWLDTSPVRSARYRPWYKQLFWFLVIDMIVLGMAGAKPPEGMWLILGRLATAYYFVHFLILLPVLGRIEPTKPLPRSIGDAVLERSSAENLEGT
;
A
#
# COMPACT_ATOMS: atom_id res chain seq x y z
N TYR A 1 -24.75 15.00 -2.83
CA TYR A 1 -26.01 14.36 -2.39
C TYR A 1 -25.83 13.39 -1.21
N ALA A 2 -24.63 12.88 -0.87
CA ALA A 2 -24.44 11.98 0.29
C ALA A 2 -23.24 12.40 1.17
N PRO A 3 -23.39 13.40 2.07
CA PRO A 3 -22.28 13.92 2.87
C PRO A 3 -21.73 12.93 3.91
N ASN A 4 -22.55 11.98 4.38
CA ASN A 4 -22.19 11.06 5.46
C ASN A 4 -21.73 9.68 4.96
N PHE A 5 -21.60 9.49 3.65
CA PHE A 5 -21.31 8.18 3.05
C PHE A 5 -19.97 7.57 3.54
N LEU A 6 -18.97 8.41 3.82
CA LEU A 6 -17.65 8.00 4.28
C LEU A 6 -17.45 8.13 5.80
N GLY A 7 -18.50 8.54 6.53
CA GLY A 7 -18.46 8.72 7.98
C GLY A 7 -18.99 7.51 8.73
N HIS A 8 -18.66 7.42 10.02
CA HIS A 8 -19.19 6.37 10.88
C HIS A 8 -20.49 6.84 11.57
N PRO A 9 -21.63 6.11 11.45
CA PRO A 9 -22.89 6.49 12.09
C PRO A 9 -22.79 6.64 13.61
N ASP A 10 -21.98 5.82 14.26
CA ASP A 10 -21.78 5.88 15.72
C ASP A 10 -21.19 7.21 16.21
N ASN A 11 -20.53 7.98 15.33
CA ASN A 11 -19.99 9.30 15.68
C ASN A 11 -21.08 10.37 15.87
N TYR A 12 -22.35 10.07 15.57
CA TYR A 12 -23.49 10.92 15.92
C TYR A 12 -24.01 10.68 17.35
N VAL A 13 -23.58 9.61 18.01
CA VAL A 13 -23.91 9.31 19.41
C VAL A 13 -22.87 9.96 20.31
N LYS A 14 -23.30 10.57 21.42
CA LYS A 14 -22.37 11.14 22.41
C LYS A 14 -21.48 10.04 23.00
N ALA A 15 -20.20 10.33 23.16
CA ALA A 15 -19.23 9.38 23.70
C ALA A 15 -19.64 8.87 25.10
N ASN A 16 -19.51 7.56 25.30
CA ASN A 16 -19.75 6.90 26.59
C ASN A 16 -18.53 6.05 26.97
N PRO A 17 -17.75 6.43 27.99
CA PRO A 17 -16.55 5.69 28.40
C PRO A 17 -16.80 4.27 28.92
N LEU A 18 -18.04 3.94 29.29
CA LEU A 18 -18.40 2.65 29.88
C LEU A 18 -18.92 1.63 28.85
N VAL A 19 -19.13 2.06 27.60
CA VAL A 19 -19.75 1.22 26.56
C VAL A 19 -19.00 1.39 25.24
N THR A 20 -18.39 0.30 24.76
CA THR A 20 -17.78 0.26 23.43
C THR A 20 -18.83 -0.21 22.40
N PRO A 21 -18.99 0.48 21.26
CA PRO A 21 -19.85 0.00 20.19
C PRO A 21 -19.42 -1.38 19.66
N ALA A 22 -20.39 -2.20 19.27
CA ALA A 22 -20.13 -3.57 18.82
C ALA A 22 -19.31 -3.65 17.52
N HIS A 23 -19.36 -2.62 16.67
CA HIS A 23 -18.70 -2.60 15.37
C HIS A 23 -17.77 -1.38 15.25
N ILE A 24 -16.74 -1.31 16.10
CA ILE A 24 -15.76 -0.22 16.07
C ILE A 24 -14.77 -0.38 14.92
N VAL A 25 -14.84 0.53 13.96
CA VAL A 25 -13.98 0.55 12.77
C VAL A 25 -13.45 1.98 12.62
N PRO A 26 -12.13 2.16 12.39
CA PRO A 26 -11.58 3.50 12.17
C PRO A 26 -12.05 4.05 10.81
N GLU A 27 -11.75 5.32 10.56
CA GLU A 27 -12.03 5.92 9.26
C GLU A 27 -11.29 5.18 8.13
N TRP A 28 -11.89 5.20 6.95
CA TRP A 28 -11.49 4.35 5.82
C TRP A 28 -10.01 4.51 5.42
N TYR A 29 -9.45 5.71 5.56
CA TYR A 29 -8.05 6.02 5.23
C TYR A 29 -7.04 5.48 6.25
N PHE A 30 -7.49 5.09 7.45
CA PHE A 30 -6.66 4.41 8.45
C PHE A 30 -6.73 2.88 8.37
N LEU A 31 -7.67 2.32 7.61
CA LEU A 31 -7.91 0.87 7.57
C LEU A 31 -6.68 0.03 7.16
N PRO A 32 -5.87 0.41 6.14
CA PRO A 32 -4.73 -0.43 5.77
C PRO A 32 -3.71 -0.59 6.90
N PHE A 33 -3.44 0.50 7.63
CA PHE A 33 -2.51 0.50 8.76
C PHE A 33 -3.10 -0.19 9.99
N TYR A 34 -4.40 -0.03 10.21
CA TYR A 34 -5.12 -0.76 11.24
C TYR A 34 -5.13 -2.28 10.97
N ALA A 35 -5.22 -2.68 9.70
CA ALA A 35 -5.11 -4.09 9.32
C ALA A 35 -3.71 -4.66 9.63
N ILE A 36 -2.65 -3.90 9.34
CA ILE A 36 -1.27 -4.26 9.68
C ILE A 36 -1.12 -4.43 11.20
N LEU A 37 -1.60 -3.47 12.00
CA LEU A 37 -1.53 -3.49 13.47
C LEU A 37 -2.05 -4.81 14.07
N ARG A 38 -3.18 -5.30 13.58
CA ARG A 38 -3.88 -6.46 14.14
C ARG A 38 -3.56 -7.79 13.44
N ALA A 39 -2.83 -7.76 12.33
CA ALA A 39 -2.45 -8.96 11.59
C ALA A 39 -1.24 -9.68 12.23
N VAL A 40 -0.35 -8.92 12.88
CA VAL A 40 0.94 -9.40 13.39
C VAL A 40 0.73 -10.27 14.64
N PRO A 41 1.15 -11.56 14.60
CA PRO A 41 1.16 -12.44 15.77
C PRO A 41 2.36 -12.15 16.68
N ASP A 42 2.52 -12.89 17.77
CA ASP A 42 3.73 -12.86 18.58
C ASP A 42 4.97 -13.22 17.74
N ILE A 43 6.07 -12.49 17.94
CA ILE A 43 7.34 -12.70 17.23
C ILE A 43 8.43 -12.98 18.26
N LEU A 44 8.84 -14.25 18.38
CA LEU A 44 9.88 -14.69 19.34
C LEU A 44 9.55 -14.23 20.78
N PHE A 45 10.25 -13.21 21.27
CA PHE A 45 10.10 -12.63 22.62
C PHE A 45 9.29 -11.33 22.64
N ILE A 46 8.81 -10.87 21.47
CA ILE A 46 8.02 -9.64 21.31
C ILE A 46 6.53 -10.03 21.27
N ASP A 47 5.76 -9.49 22.19
CA ASP A 47 4.31 -9.71 22.24
C ASP A 47 3.61 -9.10 21.02
N ALA A 48 2.50 -9.71 20.61
CA ALA A 48 1.72 -9.31 19.43
C ALA A 48 1.26 -7.85 19.49
N LYS A 49 0.98 -7.32 20.69
CA LYS A 49 0.54 -5.93 20.85
C LYS A 49 1.66 -4.96 20.51
N LEU A 50 2.86 -5.16 21.07
CA LEU A 50 4.03 -4.34 20.74
C LEU A 50 4.46 -4.56 19.28
N ALA A 51 4.50 -5.81 18.81
CA ALA A 51 4.87 -6.16 17.44
C ALA A 51 3.95 -5.49 16.42
N GLY A 52 2.64 -5.52 16.65
CA GLY A 52 1.65 -4.84 15.82
C GLY A 52 1.83 -3.32 15.79
N VAL A 53 2.05 -2.69 16.94
CA VAL A 53 2.29 -1.23 17.01
C VAL A 53 3.55 -0.86 16.24
N MET A 54 4.63 -1.60 16.42
CA MET A 54 5.88 -1.38 15.67
C MET A 54 5.66 -1.56 14.18
N ALA A 55 4.94 -2.59 13.73
CA ALA A 55 4.64 -2.81 12.33
C ALA A 55 3.79 -1.67 11.73
N MET A 56 2.76 -1.22 12.45
CA MET A 56 1.94 -0.09 12.01
C MET A 56 2.78 1.17 11.79
N PHE A 57 3.60 1.57 12.78
CA PHE A 57 4.47 2.75 12.62
C PHE A 57 5.56 2.54 11.56
N ALA A 58 6.18 1.37 11.53
CA ALA A 58 7.19 1.03 10.54
C ALA A 58 6.63 1.11 9.12
N SER A 59 5.37 0.70 8.90
CA SER A 59 4.75 0.76 7.57
C SER A 59 4.67 2.17 7.00
N ILE A 60 4.47 3.18 7.87
CA ILE A 60 4.45 4.60 7.49
C ILE A 60 5.87 5.15 7.40
N LEU A 61 6.73 4.87 8.39
CA LEU A 61 8.12 5.33 8.42
C LEU A 61 8.91 4.86 7.20
N LEU A 62 8.60 3.67 6.72
CA LEU A 62 9.22 3.07 5.55
C LEU A 62 8.97 3.88 4.26
N LEU A 63 7.85 4.60 4.16
CA LEU A 63 7.59 5.50 3.02
C LEU A 63 8.60 6.65 2.96
N PHE A 64 9.11 7.10 4.10
CA PHE A 64 10.19 8.10 4.14
C PHE A 64 11.54 7.50 3.75
N ALA A 65 11.73 6.20 3.96
CA ALA A 65 12.95 5.49 3.59
C ALA A 65 13.04 5.15 2.08
N LEU A 66 11.99 5.39 1.30
CA LEU A 66 11.92 5.06 -0.13
C LEU A 66 13.10 5.56 -0.97
N PRO A 67 13.60 6.81 -0.81
CA PRO A 67 14.73 7.30 -1.60
C PRO A 67 16.01 6.46 -1.45
N TRP A 68 16.14 5.69 -0.37
CA TRP A 68 17.27 4.79 -0.12
C TRP A 68 16.97 3.33 -0.45
N LEU A 69 15.70 2.93 -0.44
CA LEU A 69 15.27 1.57 -0.77
C LEU A 69 15.16 1.33 -2.28
N ASP A 70 14.71 2.33 -3.05
CA ASP A 70 14.72 2.23 -4.51
C ASP A 70 16.11 2.53 -5.05
N THR A 71 16.85 1.48 -5.37
CA THR A 71 18.25 1.58 -5.84
C THR A 71 18.36 1.81 -7.35
N SER A 72 17.24 1.89 -8.08
CA SER A 72 17.27 2.04 -9.54
C SER A 72 17.71 3.45 -9.96
N PRO A 73 18.60 3.60 -10.96
CA PRO A 73 18.95 4.90 -11.51
C PRO A 73 17.81 5.54 -12.33
N VAL A 74 16.82 4.75 -12.76
CA VAL A 74 15.71 5.22 -13.61
C VAL A 74 14.54 5.67 -12.74
N ARG A 75 14.31 6.99 -12.72
CA ARG A 75 13.30 7.63 -11.86
C ARG A 75 11.85 7.30 -12.24
N SER A 76 11.56 7.13 -13.53
CA SER A 76 10.19 6.94 -13.99
C SER A 76 9.84 5.47 -14.15
N ALA A 77 8.80 5.05 -13.43
CA ALA A 77 8.21 3.71 -13.51
C ALA A 77 7.77 3.31 -14.93
N ARG A 78 7.52 4.29 -15.82
CA ARG A 78 7.14 4.01 -17.22
C ARG A 78 8.21 3.21 -17.97
N TYR A 79 9.48 3.43 -17.64
CA TYR A 79 10.61 2.79 -18.29
C TYR A 79 11.15 1.58 -17.50
N ARG A 80 10.42 1.18 -16.44
CA ARG A 80 10.74 0.05 -15.56
C ARG A 80 9.59 -0.99 -15.62
N PRO A 81 9.62 -1.94 -16.57
CA PRO A 81 8.48 -2.81 -16.87
C PRO A 81 8.07 -3.72 -15.70
N TRP A 82 9.03 -4.22 -14.91
CA TRP A 82 8.76 -5.08 -13.75
C TRP A 82 8.33 -4.25 -12.55
N TYR A 83 8.96 -3.09 -12.30
CA TYR A 83 8.53 -2.17 -11.25
C TYR A 83 7.08 -1.74 -11.44
N LYS A 84 6.68 -1.45 -12.68
CA LYS A 84 5.29 -1.10 -13.01
C LYS A 84 4.30 -2.18 -12.56
N GLN A 85 4.61 -3.46 -12.76
CA GLN A 85 3.75 -4.56 -12.31
C GLN A 85 3.71 -4.66 -10.78
N LEU A 86 4.87 -4.58 -10.12
CA LEU A 86 4.96 -4.60 -8.66
C LEU A 86 4.23 -3.44 -8.01
N PHE A 87 4.25 -2.25 -8.61
CA PHE A 87 3.47 -1.11 -8.15
C PHE A 87 1.96 -1.40 -8.19
N TRP A 88 1.45 -2.03 -9.25
CA TRP A 88 0.04 -2.42 -9.31
C TRP A 88 -0.32 -3.50 -8.30
N PHE A 89 0.59 -4.45 -8.04
CA PHE A 89 0.41 -5.41 -6.96
C PHE A 89 0.36 -4.72 -5.59
N LEU A 90 1.19 -3.72 -5.34
CA LEU A 90 1.13 -2.90 -4.12
C LEU A 90 -0.20 -2.13 -4.00
N VAL A 91 -0.74 -1.59 -5.10
CA VAL A 91 -2.05 -0.93 -5.08
C VAL A 91 -3.15 -1.93 -4.69
N ILE A 92 -3.14 -3.13 -5.27
CA ILE A 92 -4.09 -4.20 -4.92
C ILE A 92 -3.92 -4.60 -3.46
N ASP A 93 -2.69 -4.73 -2.99
CA ASP A 93 -2.37 -5.07 -1.60
C ASP A 93 -2.91 -4.04 -0.60
N MET A 94 -2.74 -2.75 -0.88
CA MET A 94 -3.31 -1.67 -0.07
C MET A 94 -4.84 -1.72 -0.01
N ILE A 95 -5.48 -2.09 -1.11
CA ILE A 95 -6.93 -2.30 -1.15
C ILE A 95 -7.32 -3.52 -0.29
N VAL A 96 -6.60 -4.63 -0.41
CA VAL A 96 -6.83 -5.84 0.40
C VAL A 96 -6.65 -5.55 1.89
N LEU A 97 -5.62 -4.81 2.27
CA LEU A 97 -5.40 -4.34 3.65
C LEU A 97 -6.55 -3.45 4.12
N GLY A 98 -7.02 -2.51 3.30
CA GLY A 98 -8.18 -1.68 3.60
C GLY A 98 -9.45 -2.50 3.83
N MET A 99 -9.73 -3.47 2.96
CA MET A 99 -10.87 -4.38 3.11
C MET A 99 -10.74 -5.25 4.35
N ALA A 100 -9.55 -5.81 4.60
CA ALA A 100 -9.27 -6.60 5.78
C ALA A 100 -9.54 -5.75 7.03
N GLY A 101 -9.00 -4.54 7.12
CA GLY A 101 -9.17 -3.63 8.26
C GLY A 101 -10.62 -3.30 8.61
N ALA A 102 -11.52 -3.29 7.62
CA ALA A 102 -12.95 -3.05 7.83
C ALA A 102 -13.75 -4.27 8.33
N LYS A 103 -13.15 -5.46 8.30
CA LYS A 103 -13.78 -6.73 8.72
C LYS A 103 -13.20 -7.22 10.04
N PRO A 104 -13.87 -8.10 10.80
CA PRO A 104 -13.26 -8.74 11.96
C PRO A 104 -11.97 -9.51 11.58
N PRO A 105 -10.94 -9.53 12.44
CA PRO A 105 -9.67 -10.22 12.18
C PRO A 105 -9.80 -11.74 12.41
N GLU A 106 -10.76 -12.38 11.76
CA GLU A 106 -11.10 -13.79 11.94
C GLU A 106 -11.24 -14.49 10.58
N GLY A 107 -11.11 -15.82 10.58
CA GLY A 107 -11.27 -16.65 9.38
C GLY A 107 -10.35 -16.22 8.22
N MET A 108 -10.93 -16.03 7.04
CA MET A 108 -10.19 -15.69 5.82
C MET A 108 -9.55 -14.29 5.88
N TRP A 109 -10.21 -13.31 6.53
CA TRP A 109 -9.72 -11.94 6.59
C TRP A 109 -8.45 -11.81 7.44
N LEU A 110 -8.28 -12.67 8.45
CA LEU A 110 -7.04 -12.75 9.21
C LEU A 110 -5.87 -13.23 8.35
N ILE A 111 -6.09 -14.30 7.57
CA ILE A 111 -5.06 -14.88 6.69
C ILE A 111 -4.69 -13.87 5.60
N LEU A 112 -5.68 -13.25 4.95
CA LEU A 112 -5.46 -12.23 3.93
C LEU A 112 -4.72 -11.01 4.51
N GLY A 113 -5.12 -10.52 5.69
CA GLY A 113 -4.45 -9.41 6.35
C GLY A 113 -2.97 -9.72 6.67
N ARG A 114 -2.67 -10.95 7.08
CA ARG A 114 -1.29 -11.41 7.33
C ARG A 114 -0.45 -11.50 6.06
N LEU A 115 -0.99 -12.12 5.01
CA LEU A 115 -0.30 -12.23 3.73
C LEU A 115 -0.06 -10.86 3.10
N ALA A 116 -1.06 -9.98 3.16
CA ALA A 116 -0.94 -8.63 2.64
C ALA A 116 0.07 -7.79 3.45
N THR A 117 0.03 -7.89 4.78
CA THR A 117 1.06 -7.25 5.64
C THR A 117 2.46 -7.74 5.29
N ALA A 118 2.63 -9.05 5.09
CA ALA A 118 3.92 -9.62 4.70
C ALA A 118 4.36 -9.10 3.31
N TYR A 119 3.45 -9.09 2.33
CA TYR A 119 3.73 -8.57 1.00
C TYR A 119 4.14 -7.09 1.05
N TYR A 120 3.42 -6.26 1.80
CA TYR A 120 3.75 -4.83 1.98
C TYR A 120 5.21 -4.64 2.41
N PHE A 121 5.65 -5.31 3.48
CA PHE A 121 7.03 -5.19 3.96
C PHE A 121 8.04 -5.79 2.98
N VAL A 122 7.75 -6.96 2.39
CA VAL A 122 8.61 -7.60 1.39
C VAL A 122 8.77 -6.71 0.16
N HIS A 123 7.70 -6.06 -0.29
CA HIS A 123 7.72 -5.15 -1.43
C HIS A 123 8.79 -4.07 -1.24
N PHE A 124 8.73 -3.37 -0.12
CA PHE A 124 9.62 -2.24 0.12
C PHE A 124 11.02 -2.63 0.59
N LEU A 125 11.15 -3.61 1.49
CA LEU A 125 12.46 -3.95 2.08
C LEU A 125 13.28 -4.89 1.21
N ILE A 126 12.64 -5.69 0.34
CA ILE A 126 13.32 -6.73 -0.45
C ILE A 126 13.14 -6.47 -1.93
N LEU A 127 11.90 -6.36 -2.42
CA LEU A 127 11.66 -6.27 -3.87
C LEU A 127 12.23 -4.98 -4.45
N LEU A 128 12.03 -3.81 -3.83
CA LEU A 128 12.58 -2.55 -4.35
C LEU A 128 14.12 -2.54 -4.44
N PRO A 129 14.88 -2.90 -3.37
CA PRO A 129 16.34 -2.91 -3.45
C PRO A 129 16.89 -3.96 -4.43
N VAL A 130 16.25 -5.12 -4.54
CA VAL A 130 16.67 -6.19 -5.46
C VAL A 130 16.37 -5.80 -6.90
N LEU A 131 15.15 -5.30 -7.16
CA LEU A 131 14.70 -4.96 -8.50
C LEU A 131 15.53 -3.86 -9.13
N GLY A 132 15.92 -2.84 -8.35
CA GLY A 132 16.78 -1.76 -8.84
C GLY A 132 18.12 -2.22 -9.41
N ARG A 133 18.58 -3.43 -9.05
CA ARG A 133 19.83 -4.03 -9.54
C ARG A 133 19.66 -4.98 -10.72
N ILE A 134 18.52 -5.63 -10.84
CA ILE A 134 18.32 -6.73 -11.81
C ILE A 134 17.44 -6.34 -13.01
N GLU A 135 16.62 -5.31 -12.88
CA GLU A 135 15.60 -4.98 -13.87
C GLU A 135 16.19 -4.39 -15.16
N PRO A 136 15.87 -4.95 -16.34
CA PRO A 136 16.21 -4.31 -17.60
C PRO A 136 15.34 -3.06 -17.82
N THR A 137 15.98 -1.92 -18.05
CA THR A 137 15.29 -0.63 -18.24
C THR A 137 15.08 -0.31 -19.72
N LYS A 138 13.95 0.35 -20.02
CA LYS A 138 13.66 0.86 -21.36
C LYS A 138 14.46 2.15 -21.61
N PRO A 139 14.81 2.46 -22.87
CA PRO A 139 15.51 3.69 -23.20
C PRO A 139 14.69 4.91 -22.80
N LEU A 140 15.36 5.90 -22.20
CA LEU A 140 14.77 7.17 -21.84
C LEU A 140 14.81 8.12 -23.04
N PRO A 141 13.76 8.92 -23.27
CA PRO A 141 13.80 9.98 -24.27
C PRO A 141 14.85 11.02 -23.88
N ARG A 142 15.53 11.59 -24.89
CA ARG A 142 16.62 12.56 -24.69
C ARG A 142 16.10 13.89 -24.15
N SER A 143 14.89 14.25 -24.53
CA SER A 143 14.20 15.45 -24.06
C SER A 143 12.71 15.19 -23.84
N ILE A 144 12.06 16.12 -23.14
CA ILE A 144 10.60 16.10 -22.96
C ILE A 144 9.89 16.30 -24.32
N GLY A 145 10.48 17.10 -25.22
CA GLY A 145 9.93 17.34 -26.56
C GLY A 145 9.88 16.08 -27.40
N ASP A 146 10.96 15.30 -27.39
CA ASP A 146 11.02 14.01 -28.11
C ASP A 146 9.93 13.06 -27.60
N ALA A 147 9.74 12.99 -26.28
CA ALA A 147 8.72 12.14 -25.67
C ALA A 147 7.28 12.51 -26.07
N VAL A 148 7.00 13.80 -26.32
CA VAL A 148 5.69 14.30 -26.74
C VAL A 148 5.49 14.05 -28.24
N LEU A 149 6.51 14.33 -29.06
CA LEU A 149 6.44 14.14 -30.51
C LEU A 149 6.34 12.66 -30.90
N GLU A 150 7.08 11.77 -30.24
CA GLU A 150 6.95 10.32 -30.42
C GLU A 150 5.53 9.84 -30.10
N ARG A 151 4.96 10.32 -28.98
CA ARG A 151 3.58 9.97 -28.58
C ARG A 151 2.54 10.45 -29.58
N SER A 152 2.61 11.70 -30.02
CA SER A 152 1.68 12.28 -31.00
C SER A 152 1.77 11.52 -32.34
N SER A 153 2.98 11.16 -32.76
CA SER A 153 3.18 10.39 -33.99
C SER A 153 2.59 8.98 -33.90
N ALA A 154 2.74 8.31 -32.74
CA ALA A 154 2.14 7.00 -32.49
C ALA A 154 0.60 7.05 -32.45
N GLU A 155 0.00 8.05 -31.78
CA GLU A 155 -1.46 8.22 -31.71
C GLU A 155 -2.06 8.51 -33.11
N ASN A 156 -1.37 9.28 -33.96
CA ASN A 156 -1.82 9.54 -35.33
C ASN A 156 -1.78 8.30 -36.24
N LEU A 157 -0.90 7.33 -35.98
CA LEU A 157 -0.79 6.09 -36.75
C LEU A 157 -1.83 5.04 -36.34
N GLU A 158 -2.30 5.06 -35.10
CA GLU A 158 -3.38 4.17 -34.63
C GLU A 158 -4.79 4.70 -34.95
N GLY A 159 -4.91 6.00 -35.28
CA GLY A 159 -6.17 6.66 -35.61
C GLY A 159 -6.56 6.69 -37.10
N THR A 160 -5.75 6.12 -37.99
CA THR A 160 -6.02 5.95 -39.44
C THR A 160 -6.24 4.50 -39.81
#